data_AF-A0A2G2A4A3-F1
#
_entry.id   AF-A0A2G2A4A3-F1
#
_cell.length_a   1.000
_cell.length_b   1.000
_cell.length_c   1.000
_cell.angle_alpha   90.00
_cell.angle_beta   90.00
_cell.angle_gamma   90.00
#
_symmetry.space_group_name_H-M   'P 1'
#
loop_
_entity.id
_entity.type
_entity.pdbx_description
1 polymer ?
#
loop_
_entity_poly.entity_id
_entity_poly.type
_entity_poly.pdbx_seq_one_letter_code
_entity_poly.pdbx_strand_id
1 'polypeptide(L)'
;MNRRGFLLAPDFSSQVPTPVFFEYGAYEWKILITGRLVASSDAALWTIRDAIQASLDAKGLGTLVDLHGRSWIEMFFSRLTYGEETDRGRDVTISYLAEFHKFTGTA
;
A
#
# COMPACT_ATOMS: atom_id res chain seq x y z
N MET A 1 24.49 -0.52 -14.44
CA MET A 1 24.34 0.93 -14.22
C MET A 1 23.22 1.11 -13.21
N ASN A 2 23.55 1.12 -11.91
CA ASN A 2 22.58 0.96 -10.82
C ASN A 2 21.96 2.31 -10.47
N ARG A 3 20.67 2.49 -10.78
CA ARG A 3 19.89 3.65 -10.34
C ARG A 3 19.42 3.42 -8.91
N ARG A 4 19.96 4.18 -7.95
CA ARG A 4 19.45 4.24 -6.58
C ARG A 4 18.13 5.04 -6.61
N GLY A 5 17.04 4.41 -6.18
CA GLY A 5 15.73 5.07 -6.07
C GLY A 5 15.63 5.74 -4.70
N PHE A 6 15.34 7.03 -4.66
CA PHE A 6 15.02 7.75 -3.42
C PHE A 6 13.52 8.07 -3.44
N LEU A 7 12.80 7.68 -2.39
CA LEU A 7 11.40 8.07 -2.22
C LEU A 7 11.35 9.29 -1.30
N LEU A 8 11.01 10.45 -1.85
CA LEU A 8 10.75 11.67 -1.08
C LEU A 8 9.34 11.55 -0.49
N ALA A 9 9.24 11.38 0.82
CA ALA A 9 8.01 11.53 1.57
C ALA A 9 8.15 12.74 2.51
N PRO A 10 7.24 13.73 2.46
CA PRO A 10 7.23 14.79 3.45
C PRO A 10 6.88 14.22 4.83
N ASP A 11 7.64 14.61 5.84
CA ASP A 11 7.28 14.39 7.24
C ASP A 11 6.15 15.35 7.62
N PHE A 12 4.95 14.79 7.86
CA PHE A 12 3.78 15.56 8.30
C PHE A 12 3.67 15.66 9.83
N SER A 13 4.62 15.09 10.58
CA SER A 13 4.59 15.09 12.05
C SER A 13 5.35 16.28 12.68
N SER A 14 6.09 17.06 11.88
CA SER A 14 6.88 18.19 12.36
C SER A 14 6.43 19.54 11.77
N GLN A 15 6.54 20.59 12.59
CA GLN A 15 6.20 21.98 12.23
C GLN A 15 7.19 22.59 11.21
N VAL A 16 8.27 21.87 10.92
CA VAL A 16 9.29 22.15 9.90
C VAL A 16 9.49 20.86 9.11
N PRO A 17 8.92 20.71 7.90
CA PRO A 17 9.00 19.45 7.16
C PRO A 17 10.47 19.15 6.84
N THR A 18 11.07 18.25 7.61
CA THR A 18 12.38 17.72 7.32
C THR A 18 12.21 16.52 6.38
N PRO A 19 12.97 16.44 5.27
CA PRO A 19 12.93 15.27 4.41
C PRO A 19 13.42 14.07 5.22
N VAL A 20 12.54 13.11 5.48
CA VAL A 20 12.96 11.83 6.05
C VAL A 20 13.37 10.94 4.89
N PHE A 21 14.64 10.53 4.89
CA PHE A 21 15.17 9.59 3.92
C PHE A 21 15.02 8.18 4.47
N PHE A 22 14.27 7.35 3.74
CA PHE A 22 14.30 5.92 3.97
C PHE A 22 15.24 5.31 2.93
N GLU A 23 16.36 4.74 3.38
CA GLU A 23 17.23 3.92 2.53
C GLU A 23 16.59 2.55 2.35
N TYR A 24 15.59 2.47 1.48
CA TYR A 24 15.26 1.21 0.85
C TYR A 24 16.29 1.01 -0.26
N GLY A 25 16.88 -0.18 -0.34
CA GLY A 25 17.95 -0.47 -1.31
C GLY A 25 17.52 -0.30 -2.78
N ALA A 26 18.26 -0.89 -3.72
CA ALA A 26 17.90 -0.76 -5.13
C ALA A 26 16.50 -1.36 -5.37
N TYR A 27 15.60 -0.63 -6.03
CA TYR A 27 14.30 -1.17 -6.40
C TYR A 27 14.49 -2.39 -7.32
N GLU A 28 13.92 -3.54 -6.92
CA GLU A 28 14.10 -4.80 -7.64
C GLU A 28 12.90 -5.08 -8.53
N TRP A 29 11.71 -5.17 -7.93
CA TRP A 29 10.46 -5.46 -8.62
C TRP A 29 9.24 -5.00 -7.81
N LYS A 30 8.07 -4.98 -8.46
CA LYS A 30 6.78 -4.69 -7.82
C LYS A 30 5.71 -5.72 -8.12
N ILE A 31 4.80 -5.88 -7.15
CA ILE A 31 3.54 -6.59 -7.30
C ILE A 31 2.41 -5.56 -7.30
N LEU A 32 1.51 -5.71 -8.27
CA LEU A 32 0.28 -4.96 -8.39
C LEU A 32 -0.87 -5.90 -8.07
N ILE A 33 -1.64 -5.59 -7.04
CA ILE A 33 -2.86 -6.32 -6.69
C ILE A 33 -4.05 -5.44 -7.04
N THR A 34 -4.92 -5.96 -7.90
CA THR A 34 -6.21 -5.34 -8.19
C THR A 34 -7.32 -6.15 -7.54
N GLY A 35 -8.33 -5.45 -7.04
CA GLY A 35 -9.45 -6.12 -6.38
C GLY A 35 -10.64 -5.20 -6.21
N ARG A 36 -11.61 -5.68 -5.43
CA ARG A 36 -12.80 -4.94 -5.06
C ARG A 36 -13.05 -5.11 -3.56
N LEU A 37 -13.19 -3.99 -2.86
CA LEU A 37 -13.74 -3.96 -1.52
C LEU A 37 -15.25 -4.12 -1.65
N VAL A 38 -15.83 -4.98 -0.82
CA VAL A 38 -17.27 -5.27 -0.80
C VAL A 38 -17.71 -5.18 0.66
N ALA A 39 -18.74 -4.40 0.92
CA ALA A 39 -19.30 -4.24 2.25
C ALA A 39 -20.82 -4.08 2.18
N SER A 40 -21.53 -4.53 3.22
CA SER A 40 -22.99 -4.44 3.31
C SER A 40 -23.51 -3.03 3.64
N SER A 41 -22.62 -2.08 3.92
CA SER A 41 -22.94 -0.68 4.20
C SER A 41 -21.73 0.22 3.94
N ASP A 42 -21.99 1.51 3.73
CA ASP A 42 -20.94 2.53 3.56
C ASP A 42 -20.03 2.60 4.79
N ALA A 43 -20.58 2.59 6.01
CA ALA A 43 -19.79 2.61 7.24
C ALA A 43 -18.82 1.41 7.36
N ALA A 44 -19.25 0.22 6.94
CA ALA A 44 -18.40 -0.97 6.91
C ALA A 44 -17.30 -0.84 5.86
N LEU A 45 -17.60 -0.22 4.71
CA LEU A 45 -16.62 0.07 3.67
C LEU A 45 -15.54 1.03 4.16
N TRP A 46 -15.92 2.10 4.87
CA TRP A 46 -14.98 3.03 5.49
C TRP A 46 -14.08 2.35 6.51
N THR A 47 -14.63 1.45 7.32
CA THR A 47 -13.84 0.67 8.29
C THR A 47 -12.76 -0.16 7.59
N ILE A 48 -13.08 -0.79 6.45
CA ILE A 48 -12.09 -1.54 5.66
C ILE A 48 -11.04 -0.59 5.09
N ARG A 49 -11.44 0.57 4.57
CA ARG A 49 -10.51 1.57 4.02
C ARG A 49 -9.53 2.08 5.07
N ASP A 50 -10.02 2.39 6.26
CA ASP A 50 -9.19 2.88 7.38
C ASP A 50 -8.17 1.83 7.81
N ALA A 51 -8.56 0.55 7.85
CA ALA A 51 -7.64 -0.54 8.16
C ALA A 51 -6.51 -0.68 7.11
N ILE A 52 -6.83 -0.54 5.82
CA ILE A 52 -5.81 -0.60 4.76
C ILE A 52 -4.93 0.66 4.81
N GLN A 53 -5.51 1.83 5.07
CA GLN A 53 -4.77 3.08 5.20
C GLN A 53 -3.80 3.03 6.40
N ALA A 54 -4.24 2.52 7.54
CA ALA A 54 -3.37 2.30 8.71
C ALA A 54 -2.19 1.38 8.37
N SER A 55 -2.41 0.35 7.55
CA SER A 55 -1.34 -0.54 7.07
C SER A 55 -0.36 0.19 6.13
N LEU A 56 -0.86 1.10 5.29
CA LEU A 56 -0.04 1.95 4.43
C LEU A 56 0.77 2.99 5.23
N ASP A 57 0.24 3.46 6.35
CA ASP A 57 0.85 4.48 7.21
C ASP A 57 1.83 3.91 8.23
N ALA A 58 1.72 2.62 8.57
CA ALA A 58 2.66 1.94 9.45
C ALA A 58 4.12 1.96 8.93
N LYS A 59 4.33 2.22 7.62
CA LYS A 59 5.61 2.30 6.90
C LYS A 59 6.61 1.20 7.32
N GLY A 60 6.74 0.15 6.52
CA GLY A 60 7.71 -0.90 6.83
C GLY A 60 7.77 -1.99 5.78
N LEU A 61 8.76 -2.86 5.94
CA LEU A 61 8.84 -4.12 5.22
C LEU A 61 7.97 -5.14 5.95
N GLY A 62 7.15 -5.87 5.19
CA GLY A 62 6.27 -6.90 5.73
C GLY A 62 6.17 -8.10 4.79
N THR A 63 5.37 -9.08 5.20
CA THR A 63 5.04 -10.22 4.36
C THR A 63 3.72 -9.95 3.65
N LEU A 64 3.76 -9.90 2.32
CA LEU A 64 2.56 -9.87 1.48
C LEU A 64 2.05 -11.30 1.33
N VAL A 65 0.80 -11.55 1.71
CA VAL A 65 0.10 -12.81 1.45
C VAL A 65 -1.10 -12.50 0.56
N ASP A 66 -1.20 -13.12 -0.61
CA ASP A 66 -2.36 -12.95 -1.50
C ASP A 66 -3.51 -13.92 -1.18
N LEU A 67 -4.65 -13.69 -1.84
CA LEU A 67 -5.85 -14.52 -1.74
C LEU A 67 -5.67 -15.97 -2.24
N HIS A 68 -4.57 -16.26 -2.95
CA HIS A 68 -4.23 -17.59 -3.45
C HIS A 68 -3.18 -18.30 -2.59
N GLY A 69 -2.83 -17.73 -1.44
CA GLY A 69 -1.85 -18.29 -0.50
C GLY A 69 -0.40 -18.12 -0.93
N ARG A 70 -0.12 -17.32 -1.97
CA ARG A 70 1.26 -16.96 -2.31
C ARG A 70 1.75 -15.90 -1.33
N SER A 71 3.01 -16.02 -0.94
CA SER A 71 3.63 -15.19 0.07
C SER A 71 4.95 -14.60 -0.43
N TRP A 72 5.18 -13.31 -0.16
CA TRP A 72 6.40 -12.60 -0.49
C TRP A 72 6.88 -11.82 0.73
N ILE A 73 8.13 -12.06 1.13
CA ILE A 73 8.74 -11.42 2.30
C ILE A 73 9.42 -10.09 1.95
N GLU A 74 9.52 -9.23 2.95
CA GLU A 74 10.14 -7.90 2.89
C GLU A 74 9.58 -7.03 1.74
N MET A 75 8.25 -7.04 1.63
CA MET A 75 7.52 -6.20 0.72
C MET A 75 7.18 -4.88 1.41
N PHE A 76 7.39 -3.77 0.72
CA PHE A 76 6.97 -2.45 1.16
C PHE A 76 5.63 -2.09 0.52
N PHE A 77 4.61 -1.81 1.33
CA PHE A 77 3.33 -1.32 0.82
C PHE A 77 3.46 0.18 0.51
N SER A 78 3.57 0.51 -0.78
CA SER A 78 3.92 1.88 -1.19
C SER A 78 2.72 2.76 -1.50
N ARG A 79 1.67 2.17 -2.07
CA ARG A 79 0.55 2.94 -2.60
C ARG A 79 -0.72 2.11 -2.66
N LEU A 80 -1.82 2.78 -2.34
CA LEU A 80 -3.16 2.30 -2.60
C LEU A 80 -3.90 3.35 -3.43
N THR A 81 -4.57 2.92 -4.49
CA THR A 81 -5.44 3.77 -5.30
C THR A 81 -6.83 3.15 -5.34
N TYR A 82 -7.83 3.93 -4.95
CA TYR A 82 -9.23 3.55 -5.09
C TYR A 82 -9.74 3.98 -6.47
N GLY A 83 -10.51 3.11 -7.11
CA GLY A 83 -11.24 3.43 -8.32
C GLY A 83 -12.68 3.83 -8.00
N GLU A 84 -13.57 3.66 -8.97
CA GLU A 84 -14.97 4.05 -8.82
C GLU A 84 -15.71 3.16 -7.82
N GLU A 85 -16.59 3.80 -7.06
CA GLU A 85 -17.61 3.15 -6.27
C GLU A 85 -18.71 2.63 -7.19
N THR A 86 -19.16 1.41 -6.93
CA THR A 86 -20.29 0.81 -7.59
C THR A 86 -21.19 0.23 -6.52
N ASP A 87 -22.37 0.79 -6.36
CA ASP A 87 -23.44 0.14 -5.61
C ASP A 87 -24.05 -0.97 -6.50
N ARG A 88 -23.99 -2.21 -6.03
CA ARG A 88 -24.61 -3.36 -6.70
C ARG A 88 -25.58 -4.03 -5.74
N GLY A 89 -26.77 -3.46 -5.62
CA GLY A 89 -27.88 -4.06 -4.88
C GLY A 89 -27.94 -3.55 -3.44
N ARG A 90 -27.58 -4.39 -2.46
CA ARG A 90 -27.47 -4.01 -1.04
C ARG A 90 -26.02 -3.90 -0.57
N ASP A 91 -25.07 -4.13 -1.48
CA ASP A 91 -23.64 -4.11 -1.17
C ASP A 91 -22.98 -2.92 -1.87
N VAL A 92 -22.23 -2.16 -1.09
CA VAL A 92 -21.39 -1.06 -1.56
C VAL A 92 -20.03 -1.62 -1.91
N THR A 93 -19.55 -1.28 -3.12
CA THR A 93 -18.28 -1.83 -3.59
C THR A 93 -17.36 -0.77 -4.17
N ILE A 94 -16.05 -0.87 -3.92
CA ILE A 94 -15.03 0.04 -4.48
C ILE A 94 -13.91 -0.79 -5.09
N SER A 95 -13.56 -0.50 -6.34
CA SER A 95 -12.36 -1.09 -6.95
C SER A 95 -11.08 -0.52 -6.35
N TYR A 96 -10.01 -1.31 -6.29
CA TYR A 96 -8.72 -0.81 -5.80
C TYR A 96 -7.54 -1.40 -6.56
N LEU A 97 -6.42 -0.67 -6.50
CA LEU A 97 -5.09 -1.08 -6.92
C LEU A 97 -4.12 -0.85 -5.75
N ALA A 98 -3.51 -1.91 -5.26
CA ALA A 98 -2.46 -1.88 -4.25
C ALA A 98 -1.09 -2.20 -4.89
N GLU A 99 -0.10 -1.35 -4.61
CA GLU A 99 1.28 -1.50 -5.11
C GLU A 99 2.22 -1.88 -3.96
N PHE A 100 2.95 -2.98 -4.17
CA PHE A 100 3.95 -3.49 -3.24
C PHE A 100 5.31 -3.55 -3.93
N HIS A 101 6.34 -3.03 -3.28
CA HIS A 101 7.69 -2.95 -3.83
C HIS A 101 8.65 -3.85 -3.06
N LYS A 102 9.54 -4.52 -3.78
CA LYS A 102 10.71 -5.22 -3.24
C LYS A 102 11.95 -4.40 -3.56
N PHE A 103 12.82 -4.28 -2.58
CA PHE A 103 14.11 -3.61 -2.70
C PHE A 103 15.23 -4.62 -2.43
N THR A 104 16.30 -4.57 -3.21
CA THR A 104 17.53 -5.34 -3.03
C THR A 104 18.52 -4.57 -2.17
N GLY A 105 19.20 -5.24 -1.23
CA GLY A 105 20.26 -4.65 -0.42
C GLY A 105 19.76 -4.03 0.90
N THR A 106 18.57 -4.41 1.36
CA THR A 106 18.18 -4.32 2.77
C THR A 106 19.06 -5.28 3.57
N ALA A 107 19.96 -4.73 4.37
CA ALA A 107 20.76 -5.45 5.36
C ALA A 107 20.20 -5.15 6.76
#